data_AF-A0AAV4DJ15-F1
#
_entry.id   AF-A0AAV4DJ15-F1
#
_cell.length_a   1.000
_cell.length_b   1.000
_cell.length_c   1.000
_cell.angle_alpha   90.00
_cell.angle_beta   90.00
_cell.angle_gamma   90.00
#
_symmetry.space_group_name_H-M   'P 1'
#
loop_
_entity.id
_entity.type
_entity.pdbx_description
1 polymer ?
#
loop_
_entity_poly.entity_id
_entity_poly.type
_entity_poly.pdbx_seq_one_letter_code
_entity_poly.pdbx_strand_id
1 'polypeptide(L)'
;MDSDEDNDFTTYSHAAVDGQAFLHVFTDCPDAIFSDVSPAPMKPVCQRLITAPIPPNARVDTDSYVKMCNNAESDKLRCSILQSFALATYNNFQDIFSGMEICDNLRCQRHKVDVCDTNCKDHLYQACESEVIFDCACSTGLYLTQNGSCVNREDCGCYDFTQPDAHFESGEESRHGCRN
;
A
#
# COMPACT_ATOMS: atom_id res chain seq x y z
N MET A 1 -13.81 16.49 -0.11
CA MET A 1 -12.44 16.75 0.35
C MET A 1 -12.20 18.25 0.41
N ASP A 2 -12.81 18.91 1.39
CA ASP A 2 -12.72 20.35 1.66
C ASP A 2 -11.88 20.66 2.91
N SER A 3 -11.27 19.64 3.52
CA SER A 3 -10.47 19.71 4.76
C SER A 3 -11.29 19.97 6.03
N ASP A 4 -12.61 19.74 6.01
CA ASP A 4 -13.49 19.84 7.16
C ASP A 4 -14.02 18.45 7.55
N GLU A 5 -13.35 17.81 8.52
CA GLU A 5 -13.67 16.43 8.94
C GLU A 5 -15.08 16.30 9.53
N ASP A 6 -15.65 17.38 10.05
CA ASP A 6 -16.98 17.38 10.67
C ASP A 6 -18.10 17.15 9.65
N ASN A 7 -17.81 17.36 8.36
CA ASN A 7 -18.79 17.22 7.28
C ASN A 7 -18.52 16.04 6.33
N ASP A 8 -17.50 15.22 6.61
CA ASP A 8 -17.15 14.08 5.76
C ASP A 8 -18.30 13.07 5.63
N PHE A 9 -19.16 12.96 6.65
CA PHE A 9 -20.37 12.14 6.63
C PHE A 9 -21.59 12.88 6.06
N THR A 10 -21.41 13.48 4.89
CA THR A 10 -22.48 14.14 4.12
C THR A 10 -22.95 13.26 2.96
N THR A 11 -24.25 12.97 2.91
CA THR A 11 -24.87 12.13 1.87
C THR A 11 -25.10 12.89 0.55
N TYR A 12 -25.56 12.21 -0.51
CA TYR A 12 -25.89 12.83 -1.81
C TYR A 12 -26.96 13.93 -1.72
N SER A 13 -27.81 13.89 -0.69
CA SER A 13 -28.84 14.91 -0.44
C SER A 13 -28.33 16.09 0.39
N HIS A 14 -27.02 16.14 0.65
CA HIS A 14 -26.35 17.11 1.52
C HIS A 14 -26.83 17.05 2.98
N ALA A 15 -27.38 15.92 3.41
CA ALA A 15 -27.69 15.68 4.82
C ALA A 15 -26.46 15.14 5.55
N ALA A 16 -26.10 15.77 6.66
CA ALA A 16 -25.13 15.26 7.62
C ALA A 16 -25.76 14.10 8.41
N VAL A 17 -25.07 12.97 8.46
CA VAL A 17 -25.51 11.73 9.11
C VAL A 17 -24.38 11.15 9.98
N ASP A 18 -24.70 10.19 10.84
CA ASP A 18 -23.67 9.43 11.54
C ASP A 18 -22.95 8.45 10.59
N GLY A 19 -21.83 7.88 11.03
CA GLY A 19 -21.01 6.99 10.20
C GLY A 19 -21.72 5.71 9.76
N GLN A 20 -22.61 5.14 10.59
CA GLN A 20 -23.35 3.94 10.22
C GLN A 20 -24.39 4.24 9.13
N ALA A 21 -25.17 5.31 9.32
CA ALA A 21 -26.12 5.78 8.33
C ALA A 21 -25.41 6.19 7.02
N PHE A 22 -24.24 6.81 7.13
CA PHE A 22 -23.40 7.12 5.98
C PHE A 22 -23.03 5.83 5.22
N LEU A 23 -22.47 4.83 5.89
CA LEU A 23 -22.09 3.56 5.24
C LEU A 23 -23.29 2.83 4.62
N HIS A 24 -24.46 2.87 5.25
CA HIS A 24 -25.69 2.30 4.69
C HIS A 24 -26.12 2.96 3.38
N VAL A 25 -25.87 4.26 3.22
CA VAL A 25 -26.21 4.99 1.99
C VAL A 25 -25.32 4.56 0.81
N PHE A 26 -24.06 4.19 1.09
CA PHE A 26 -23.04 3.86 0.08
C PHE A 26 -22.75 2.36 -0.05
N THR A 27 -23.47 1.49 0.66
CA THR A 27 -23.29 0.04 0.56
C THR A 27 -24.45 -0.61 -0.20
N ASP A 28 -24.10 -1.50 -1.13
CA ASP A 28 -25.08 -2.37 -1.80
C ASP A 28 -25.35 -3.66 -1.02
N CYS A 29 -24.73 -3.83 0.17
CA CYS A 29 -24.88 -5.02 1.00
C CYS A 29 -26.03 -4.82 2.01
N PRO A 30 -27.20 -5.47 1.81
CA PRO A 30 -28.36 -5.29 2.68
C PRO A 30 -28.15 -5.81 4.11
N ASP A 31 -27.24 -6.78 4.29
CA ASP A 31 -26.95 -7.43 5.57
C ASP A 31 -25.63 -6.95 6.19
N ALA A 32 -25.12 -5.77 5.80
CA ALA A 32 -23.91 -5.22 6.39
C ALA A 32 -24.11 -4.97 7.90
N ILE A 33 -23.28 -5.61 8.72
CA ILE A 33 -23.21 -5.37 10.16
C ILE A 33 -22.04 -4.44 10.41
N PHE A 34 -22.31 -3.30 11.04
CA PHE A 34 -21.31 -2.34 11.44
C PHE A 34 -21.03 -2.50 12.94
N SER A 35 -19.76 -2.46 13.30
CA SER A 35 -19.30 -2.57 14.68
C SER A 35 -18.50 -1.33 15.02
N ASP A 36 -18.90 -0.66 16.10
CA ASP A 36 -18.16 0.48 16.61
C ASP A 36 -16.78 0.06 17.13
N VAL A 37 -15.76 0.81 16.74
CA VAL A 37 -14.41 0.67 17.29
C VAL A 37 -14.38 1.39 18.64
N SER A 38 -14.51 0.64 19.72
CA SER A 38 -14.57 1.18 21.09
C SER A 38 -13.22 1.04 21.82
N PRO A 39 -13.00 1.73 22.95
CA PRO A 39 -11.81 1.48 23.77
C PRO A 39 -11.76 0.01 24.22
N ALA A 40 -10.85 -0.77 23.64
CA ALA A 40 -10.65 -2.18 23.96
C ALA A 40 -9.37 -2.38 24.81
N PRO A 41 -9.27 -3.47 25.60
CA PRO A 41 -8.06 -3.77 26.35
C PRO A 41 -6.83 -3.83 25.45
N MET A 42 -5.75 -3.16 25.86
CA MET A 42 -4.51 -3.10 25.10
C MET A 42 -3.95 -4.50 24.85
N LYS A 43 -3.76 -4.86 23.58
CA LYS A 43 -3.06 -6.09 23.18
C LYS A 43 -1.55 -5.81 23.11
N PRO A 44 -0.69 -6.77 23.51
CA PRO A 44 0.77 -6.59 23.47
C PRO A 44 1.32 -6.18 22.09
N VAL A 45 0.74 -6.70 21.01
CA VAL A 45 1.12 -6.33 19.63
C VAL A 45 0.80 -4.86 19.34
N CYS A 46 -0.36 -4.37 19.79
CA CYS A 46 -0.81 -3.01 19.55
C CYS A 46 -0.05 -1.97 20.36
N GLN A 47 0.51 -2.35 21.52
CA GLN A 47 1.36 -1.47 22.32
C GLN A 47 2.58 -0.95 21.54
N ARG A 48 3.05 -1.70 20.53
CA ARG A 48 4.19 -1.30 19.69
C ARG A 48 3.92 -0.03 18.88
N LEU A 49 2.66 0.27 18.56
CA LEU A 49 2.27 1.48 17.82
C LEU A 49 2.57 2.75 18.64
N ILE A 50 2.43 2.69 19.97
CA ILE A 50 2.67 3.83 20.86
C ILE A 50 4.16 4.19 20.92
N THR A 51 5.03 3.19 20.80
CA THR A 51 6.49 3.35 20.91
C THR A 51 7.19 3.41 19.55
N ALA A 52 6.43 3.37 18.45
CA ALA A 52 6.99 3.37 17.11
C ALA A 52 7.71 4.72 16.84
N PRO A 53 8.92 4.73 16.24
CA PRO A 53 9.55 5.96 15.81
C PRO A 53 8.76 6.57 14.64
N ILE A 54 8.14 7.72 14.89
CA ILE A 54 7.38 8.48 13.89
C ILE A 54 8.27 9.63 13.36
N PRO A 55 8.47 9.75 12.03
CA PRO A 55 9.23 10.87 11.46
C PRO A 55 8.56 12.20 11.82
N PRO A 56 9.33 13.28 12.03
CA PRO A 56 8.79 14.58 12.49
C PRO A 56 7.70 15.17 11.58
N ASN A 57 7.68 14.79 10.31
CA ASN A 57 6.73 15.30 9.31
C ASN A 57 5.56 14.33 9.04
N ALA A 58 5.54 13.15 9.66
CA ALA A 58 4.43 12.22 9.49
C ALA A 58 3.21 12.73 10.26
N ARG A 59 2.12 13.00 9.52
CA ARG A 59 0.84 13.43 10.07
C ARG A 59 -0.08 12.22 10.22
N VAL A 60 0.15 11.43 11.25
CA VAL A 60 -0.59 10.18 11.50
C VAL A 60 -1.25 10.24 12.88
N ASP A 61 -2.56 9.98 12.93
CA ASP A 61 -3.29 9.79 14.18
C ASP A 61 -3.00 8.38 14.74
N THR A 62 -2.00 8.30 15.62
CA THR A 62 -1.59 7.04 16.25
C THR A 62 -2.70 6.44 17.12
N ASP A 63 -3.55 7.26 17.73
CA ASP A 63 -4.61 6.78 18.63
C ASP A 63 -5.66 5.99 17.85
N SER A 64 -6.03 6.44 16.64
CA SER A 64 -6.93 5.69 15.76
C SER A 64 -6.33 4.33 15.36
N TYR A 65 -5.04 4.26 15.03
CA TYR A 65 -4.39 2.97 14.75
C TYR A 65 -4.35 2.04 15.95
N VAL A 66 -4.11 2.57 17.15
CA VAL A 66 -4.15 1.79 18.40
C VAL A 66 -5.56 1.25 18.65
N LYS A 67 -6.59 2.08 18.48
CA LYS A 67 -7.99 1.67 18.62
C LYS A 67 -8.35 0.57 17.62
N MET A 68 -8.03 0.76 16.33
CA MET A 68 -8.25 -0.26 15.30
C MET A 68 -7.54 -1.57 15.65
N CYS A 69 -6.27 -1.52 16.06
CA CYS A 69 -5.50 -2.71 16.39
C CYS A 69 -6.10 -3.49 17.58
N ASN A 70 -6.53 -2.79 18.63
CA ASN A 70 -7.10 -3.45 19.81
C ASN A 70 -8.46 -4.11 19.51
N ASN A 71 -9.24 -3.56 18.58
CA ASN A 71 -10.54 -4.10 18.17
C ASN A 71 -10.46 -5.16 17.07
N ALA A 72 -9.31 -5.32 16.40
CA ALA A 72 -9.15 -6.34 15.39
C ALA A 72 -9.42 -7.74 15.94
N GLU A 73 -10.17 -8.57 15.21
CA GLU A 73 -10.64 -9.88 15.68
C GLU A 73 -9.54 -10.94 15.72
N SER A 74 -8.51 -10.78 14.90
CA SER A 74 -7.43 -11.75 14.75
C SER A 74 -6.06 -11.07 14.70
N ASP A 75 -5.01 -11.83 15.02
CA ASP A 75 -3.65 -11.31 14.95
C ASP A 75 -3.21 -11.01 13.52
N LYS A 76 -3.77 -11.73 12.52
CA LYS A 76 -3.58 -11.39 11.10
C LYS A 76 -4.06 -9.97 10.80
N LEU A 77 -5.25 -9.59 11.27
CA LEU A 77 -5.78 -8.24 11.11
C LEU A 77 -4.96 -7.20 11.88
N ARG A 78 -4.50 -7.53 13.09
CA ARG A 78 -3.57 -6.66 13.85
C ARG A 78 -2.30 -6.39 13.05
N CYS A 79 -1.68 -7.42 12.48
CA CYS A 79 -0.50 -7.26 11.65
C CYS A 79 -0.77 -6.37 10.43
N SER A 80 -1.91 -6.52 9.75
CA SER A 80 -2.30 -5.64 8.63
C SER A 80 -2.47 -4.17 9.04
N ILE A 81 -2.97 -3.91 10.26
CA ILE A 81 -3.06 -2.55 10.81
C ILE A 81 -1.66 -1.98 11.09
N LEU A 82 -0.75 -2.76 11.68
CA LEU A 82 0.63 -2.33 11.90
C LEU A 82 1.36 -2.07 10.58
N GLN A 83 1.08 -2.85 9.52
CA GLN A 83 1.59 -2.59 8.17
C GLN A 83 1.07 -1.28 7.60
N SER A 84 -0.23 -1.02 7.75
CA SER A 84 -0.85 0.22 7.30
C SER A 84 -0.28 1.44 8.03
N PHE A 85 0.05 1.29 9.31
CA PHE A 85 0.73 2.33 10.09
C PHE A 85 2.16 2.59 9.57
N ALA A 86 2.93 1.54 9.29
CA ALA A 86 4.27 1.68 8.71
C ALA A 86 4.23 2.40 7.35
N LEU A 87 3.23 2.09 6.52
CA LEU A 87 3.01 2.77 5.24
C LEU A 87 2.66 4.25 5.42
N ALA A 88 1.68 4.56 6.28
CA ALA A 88 1.24 5.94 6.54
C ALA A 88 2.35 6.82 7.13
N THR A 89 3.29 6.21 7.86
CA THR A 89 4.46 6.90 8.41
C THR A 89 5.69 6.89 7.49
N TYR A 90 5.59 6.32 6.28
CA TYR A 90 6.70 6.14 5.35
C TYR A 90 7.93 5.50 6.01
N ASN A 91 7.70 4.41 6.75
CA ASN A 91 8.74 3.66 7.44
C ASN A 91 8.77 2.21 7.01
N ASN A 92 9.93 1.58 7.16
CA ASN A 92 10.04 0.14 7.05
C ASN A 92 9.34 -0.53 8.24
N PHE A 93 8.41 -1.44 7.94
CA PHE A 93 7.74 -2.24 8.96
C PHE A 93 8.73 -3.00 9.85
N GLN A 94 9.78 -3.57 9.27
CA GLN A 94 10.75 -4.37 10.02
C GLN A 94 11.61 -3.52 10.96
N ASP A 95 11.87 -2.26 10.61
CA ASP A 95 12.63 -1.34 11.47
C ASP A 95 11.82 -0.96 12.72
N ILE A 96 10.51 -0.78 12.56
CA ILE A 96 9.60 -0.42 13.66
C ILE A 96 9.22 -1.65 14.50
N PHE A 97 8.90 -2.76 13.85
CA PHE A 97 8.22 -3.88 14.47
C PHE A 97 9.01 -5.20 14.39
N SER A 98 10.34 -5.11 14.43
CA SER A 98 11.24 -6.28 14.44
C SER A 98 10.90 -7.28 15.56
N GLY A 99 11.06 -8.57 15.24
CA GLY A 99 10.91 -9.66 16.22
C GLY A 99 9.47 -10.04 16.58
N MET A 100 8.48 -9.59 15.81
CA MET A 100 7.09 -10.03 15.98
C MET A 100 6.82 -11.30 15.17
N GLU A 101 7.14 -12.46 15.76
CA GLU A 101 6.92 -13.78 15.14
C GLU A 101 5.48 -13.97 14.64
N ILE A 102 4.51 -13.35 15.32
CA ILE A 102 3.09 -13.42 14.96
C ILE A 102 2.76 -12.75 13.62
N CYS A 103 3.60 -11.81 13.20
CA CYS A 103 3.52 -11.11 11.92
C CYS A 103 4.55 -11.62 10.92
N ASP A 104 5.22 -12.75 11.21
CA ASP A 104 6.29 -13.27 10.36
C ASP A 104 5.80 -13.63 8.97
N ASN A 105 4.55 -14.04 8.75
CA ASN A 105 4.07 -14.41 7.41
C ASN A 105 4.10 -13.26 6.37
N LEU A 106 4.53 -12.07 6.79
CA LEU A 106 4.74 -10.88 5.97
C LEU A 106 6.22 -10.75 5.47
N ARG A 107 6.98 -11.87 5.42
CA ARG A 107 8.47 -11.96 5.28
C ARG A 107 9.14 -11.34 4.05
N CYS A 108 8.44 -10.79 3.07
CA CYS A 108 9.19 -10.17 1.99
C CYS A 108 9.92 -8.93 2.53
N GLN A 109 11.23 -8.84 2.26
CA GLN A 109 12.09 -7.79 2.81
C GLN A 109 11.74 -6.47 2.14
N ARG A 110 10.83 -5.72 2.77
CA ARG A 110 10.36 -4.44 2.28
C ARG A 110 11.49 -3.43 2.28
N HIS A 111 11.62 -2.72 1.18
CA HIS A 111 12.56 -1.62 1.06
C HIS A 111 11.87 -0.44 0.37
N LYS A 112 12.52 0.71 0.48
CA LYS A 112 12.06 1.96 -0.10
C LYS A 112 12.15 1.86 -1.62
N VAL A 113 11.02 2.01 -2.30
CA VAL A 113 10.89 1.85 -3.75
C VAL A 113 10.15 3.03 -4.33
N ASP A 114 10.62 3.55 -5.45
CA ASP A 114 9.84 4.50 -6.25
C ASP A 114 8.96 3.68 -7.18
N VAL A 115 7.64 3.75 -7.02
CA VAL A 115 6.68 2.98 -7.83
C VAL A 115 6.92 3.20 -9.33
N CYS A 116 7.41 4.38 -9.71
CA CYS A 116 7.70 4.73 -11.10
C CYS A 116 9.03 4.18 -11.65
N ASP A 117 9.85 3.55 -10.79
CA ASP A 117 11.18 3.03 -11.15
C ASP A 117 11.37 1.62 -10.56
N THR A 118 10.33 0.78 -10.62
CA THR A 118 10.37 -0.58 -10.03
C THR A 118 10.18 -1.72 -11.02
N ASN A 119 9.46 -1.49 -12.11
CA ASN A 119 9.28 -2.53 -13.12
C ASN A 119 9.89 -2.15 -14.47
N CYS A 120 10.12 -3.16 -15.29
CA CYS A 120 10.73 -3.02 -16.61
C CYS A 120 9.87 -2.22 -17.61
N LYS A 121 8.60 -1.92 -17.30
CA LYS A 121 7.64 -1.18 -18.13
C LYS A 121 7.43 0.26 -17.63
N ASP A 122 7.78 0.60 -16.38
CA ASP A 122 7.34 1.85 -15.74
C ASP A 122 7.95 3.09 -16.34
N HIS A 123 9.18 2.98 -16.85
CA HIS A 123 9.86 4.07 -17.56
C HIS A 123 9.10 4.57 -18.80
N LEU A 124 8.06 3.84 -19.24
CA LEU A 124 7.19 4.21 -20.36
C LEU A 124 6.05 5.15 -19.92
N TYR A 125 5.74 5.23 -18.62
CA TYR A 125 4.69 6.12 -18.10
C TYR A 125 5.28 7.50 -17.79
N GLN A 126 5.11 8.43 -18.74
CA GLN A 126 5.60 9.81 -18.61
C GLN A 126 4.91 10.66 -17.51
N ALA A 127 3.80 10.17 -16.96
CA ALA A 127 3.00 10.86 -15.95
C ALA A 127 2.91 10.10 -14.62
N CYS A 128 3.90 9.24 -14.33
CA CYS A 128 3.96 8.60 -13.03
C CYS A 128 4.42 9.62 -11.98
N GLU A 129 3.50 10.03 -11.11
CA GLU A 129 3.83 10.83 -9.93
C GLU A 129 4.67 9.95 -9.00
N SER A 130 5.96 10.26 -8.84
CA SER A 130 6.88 9.51 -7.98
C SER A 130 6.23 9.32 -6.60
N GLU A 131 5.87 8.08 -6.31
CA GLU A 131 5.36 7.66 -5.02
C GLU A 131 6.36 6.70 -4.42
N VAL A 132 7.00 7.12 -3.33
CA VAL A 132 8.00 6.31 -2.68
C VAL A 132 7.36 5.53 -1.55
N ILE A 133 7.21 4.22 -1.73
CA ILE A 133 6.57 3.31 -0.77
C ILE A 133 7.59 2.32 -0.18
N PHE A 134 7.20 1.62 0.88
CA PHE A 134 7.93 0.45 1.38
C PHE A 134 7.20 -0.82 0.95
N ASP A 135 7.73 -1.50 -0.06
CA ASP A 135 7.11 -2.71 -0.57
C ASP A 135 8.12 -3.80 -0.91
N CYS A 136 7.58 -4.97 -1.22
CA CYS A 136 8.29 -6.17 -1.60
C CYS A 136 8.64 -6.15 -3.08
N ALA A 137 9.46 -5.18 -3.48
CA ALA A 137 9.94 -5.06 -4.84
C ALA A 137 11.28 -5.81 -5.04
N CYS A 138 11.87 -5.60 -6.21
CA CYS A 138 13.24 -5.99 -6.50
C CYS A 138 14.23 -5.06 -5.79
N SER A 139 15.34 -5.61 -5.29
CA SER A 139 16.41 -4.84 -4.65
C SER A 139 16.84 -3.63 -5.49
N THR A 140 17.34 -2.57 -4.85
CA THR A 140 17.79 -1.33 -5.51
C THR A 140 18.66 -1.61 -6.75
N GLY A 141 18.24 -1.05 -7.89
CA GLY A 141 18.91 -1.21 -9.19
C GLY A 141 18.44 -2.40 -10.03
N LEU A 142 17.56 -3.25 -9.47
CA LEU A 142 16.89 -4.33 -10.18
C LEU A 142 15.43 -3.97 -10.48
N TYR A 143 14.93 -4.47 -11.60
CA TYR A 143 13.61 -4.18 -12.14
C TYR A 143 12.80 -5.47 -12.26
N LEU A 144 11.52 -5.38 -11.92
CA LEU A 144 10.59 -6.50 -12.03
C LEU A 144 10.20 -6.72 -13.49
N THR A 145 10.41 -7.94 -14.00
CA THR A 145 9.93 -8.37 -15.31
C THR A 145 8.47 -8.83 -15.24
N GLN A 146 7.82 -8.93 -16.40
CA GLN A 146 6.46 -9.49 -16.51
C GLN A 146 6.32 -10.92 -15.97
N ASN A 147 7.43 -11.67 -15.90
CA ASN A 147 7.47 -13.05 -15.41
C ASN A 147 7.68 -13.13 -13.89
N GLY A 148 7.74 -11.99 -13.19
CA GLY A 148 7.95 -11.92 -11.75
C GLY A 148 9.42 -12.08 -11.30
N SER A 149 10.37 -11.97 -12.22
CA SER A 149 11.81 -12.05 -11.92
C SER A 149 12.42 -10.66 -11.80
N CYS A 150 13.43 -10.52 -10.95
CA CYS A 150 14.19 -9.28 -10.80
C CYS A 150 15.47 -9.32 -11.65
N VAL A 151 15.63 -8.36 -12.56
CA VAL A 151 16.75 -8.30 -13.51
C VAL A 151 17.38 -6.92 -13.55
N ASN A 152 18.56 -6.75 -14.14
CA ASN A 152 19.11 -5.41 -14.34
C ASN A 152 18.30 -4.68 -15.42
N ARG A 153 18.39 -3.35 -15.43
CA ARG A 153 17.70 -2.52 -16.44
C ARG A 153 17.99 -2.94 -17.88
N GLU A 154 19.22 -3.36 -18.16
CA GLU A 154 19.68 -3.80 -19.49
C GLU A 154 19.01 -5.12 -19.95
N ASP A 155 18.48 -5.88 -19.00
CA ASP A 155 17.85 -7.18 -19.22
C ASP A 155 16.31 -7.08 -19.26
N CYS A 156 15.74 -5.88 -19.17
CA CYS A 156 14.29 -5.67 -19.10
C CYS A 156 13.53 -5.98 -20.40
N GLY A 157 14.25 -6.13 -21.52
CA GLY A 157 13.64 -6.22 -22.84
C GLY A 157 13.01 -4.90 -23.30
N CYS A 158 12.33 -4.95 -24.44
CA CYS A 158 11.69 -3.78 -25.05
C CYS A 158 10.17 -3.97 -25.09
N TYR A 159 9.44 -2.86 -24.93
CA TYR A 159 7.99 -2.81 -25.14
C TYR A 159 7.68 -1.93 -26.33
N ASP A 160 6.84 -2.41 -27.25
CA ASP A 160 6.37 -1.62 -28.38
C ASP A 160 5.12 -0.82 -27.98
N PHE A 161 5.20 0.50 -28.03
CA PHE A 161 4.06 1.38 -27.73
C PHE A 161 2.88 1.21 -28.68
N THR A 162 3.10 0.65 -29.88
CA THR A 162 2.03 0.35 -30.84
C THR A 162 1.33 -0.98 -30.56
N GLN A 163 1.97 -1.86 -29.78
CA GLN A 163 1.45 -3.15 -29.32
C GLN A 163 1.72 -3.27 -27.81
N PRO A 164 0.90 -2.66 -26.95
CA PRO A 164 1.19 -2.52 -25.51
C PRO A 164 1.31 -3.84 -24.73
N ASP A 165 0.89 -4.94 -25.34
CA ASP A 165 0.99 -6.32 -24.82
C ASP A 165 2.19 -7.09 -25.40
N ALA A 166 2.89 -6.54 -26.40
CA ALA A 166 4.08 -7.15 -26.98
C ALA A 166 5.31 -6.78 -26.14
N HIS A 167 5.95 -7.80 -25.58
CA HIS A 167 7.25 -7.73 -24.93
C HIS A 167 8.26 -8.52 -25.76
N PHE A 168 9.42 -7.91 -25.95
CA PHE A 168 10.56 -8.54 -26.63
C PHE A 168 11.67 -8.72 -25.61
N GLU A 169 12.20 -9.93 -25.50
CA GLU A 169 13.29 -10.23 -24.58
C GLU A 169 14.57 -9.47 -24.98
N SER A 170 15.47 -9.26 -24.02
CA SER A 170 16.73 -8.57 -24.31
C SER A 170 17.53 -9.34 -25.38
N GLY A 171 17.86 -8.66 -26.48
CA GLY A 171 18.56 -9.25 -27.63
C GLY A 171 17.65 -9.93 -28.67
N GLU A 172 16.32 -9.91 -28.50
CA GLU A 172 15.39 -10.39 -29.51
C GLU A 172 15.26 -9.41 -30.68
N GLU A 173 15.38 -9.91 -31.92
CA GLU A 173 15.18 -9.11 -33.12
C GLU A 173 13.71 -9.17 -33.56
N SER A 174 13.05 -8.01 -33.66
CA SER A 174 11.70 -7.89 -34.20
C SER A 174 11.72 -7.15 -35.55
N ARG A 175 10.83 -7.55 -36.46
CA ARG A 175 10.72 -6.92 -37.79
C ARG A 175 9.51 -6.01 -37.86
N HIS A 176 9.72 -4.70 -37.76
CA HIS A 176 8.66 -3.70 -37.94
C HIS A 176 8.68 -3.14 -39.37
N GLY A 177 7.84 -3.72 -40.22
CA GLY A 177 7.71 -3.30 -41.63
C GLY A 177 8.98 -3.58 -42.45
N CYS A 178 9.63 -2.53 -42.96
CA CYS A 178 10.81 -2.63 -43.83
C CYS A 178 12.16 -2.40 -43.13
N ARG A 179 12.18 -2.24 -41.81
CA ARG A 179 13.43 -2.16 -41.05
C ARG A 179 13.65 -3.43 -40.24
N ASN A 180 14.88 -3.92 -40.31
CA ASN A 180 15.48 -4.80 -39.31
C ASN A 180 16.12 -3.90 -38.25
#